data_AF-A0A5B7BUM8-F1
#
_entry.id   AF-A0A5B7BUM8-F1
#
_cell.length_a   1.000
_cell.length_b   1.000
_cell.length_c   1.000
_cell.angle_alpha   90.00
_cell.angle_beta   90.00
_cell.angle_gamma   90.00
#
_symmetry.space_group_name_H-M   'P 1'
#
loop_
_entity.id
_entity.type
_entity.pdbx_description
1 polymer ?
#
loop_
_entity_poly.entity_id
_entity_poly.type
_entity_poly.pdbx_seq_one_letter_code
_entity_poly.pdbx_strand_id
1 'polypeptide(L)'
;QQMKTPSTSLLSLLFLFLFSISWAASADHTHEDFLQCLSLHSQNSTSISKVLYTPNNTSYLPILEFSIQNLRFSSATTPKPLVIVTPLHESEIQATIYCSKKHGLQIRVRSGGHDYEGLSYVSEIPFLIVDLINLRSINVDVENSTAWVQTGATIGELYYQ
;
A
#
# COMPACT_ATOMS: atom_id res chain seq x y z
N GLN A 1 47.61 35.91 -6.78
CA GLN A 1 46.62 35.18 -5.96
C GLN A 1 45.50 34.76 -6.91
N GLN A 2 45.46 33.49 -7.33
CA GLN A 2 44.49 33.01 -8.31
C GLN A 2 43.17 32.75 -7.60
N MET A 3 42.16 33.59 -7.82
CA MET A 3 40.78 33.32 -7.40
C MET A 3 40.28 32.14 -8.23
N LYS A 4 40.28 30.93 -7.64
CA LYS A 4 39.58 29.78 -8.20
C LYS A 4 38.09 30.07 -8.16
N THR A 5 37.50 30.39 -9.31
CA THR A 5 36.05 30.48 -9.46
C THR A 5 35.45 29.13 -9.07
N PRO A 6 34.45 29.10 -8.16
CA PRO A 6 33.80 27.85 -7.79
C PRO A 6 33.20 27.23 -9.04
N SER A 7 33.55 25.96 -9.31
CA SER A 7 33.03 25.22 -10.46
C SER A 7 31.51 25.16 -10.35
N THR A 8 30.81 25.77 -11.30
CA THR A 8 29.35 25.82 -11.37
C THR A 8 28.71 24.43 -11.28
N SER A 9 29.43 23.40 -11.74
CA SER A 9 29.05 21.99 -11.63
C SER A 9 28.91 21.50 -10.18
N LEU A 10 29.75 21.96 -9.25
CA LEU A 10 29.68 21.56 -7.83
C LEU A 10 28.45 22.17 -7.15
N LEU A 11 28.10 23.40 -7.52
CA LEU A 11 26.91 24.08 -7.00
C LEU A 11 25.62 23.42 -7.49
N SER A 12 25.58 23.02 -8.76
CA SER A 12 24.45 22.28 -9.34
C SER A 12 24.27 20.89 -8.71
N LEU A 13 25.36 20.14 -8.45
CA LEU A 13 25.28 18.86 -7.73
C LEU A 13 24.78 19.04 -6.30
N LEU A 14 25.21 20.08 -5.59
CA LEU A 14 24.75 20.38 -4.23
C LEU A 14 23.25 20.69 -4.22
N PHE A 15 22.76 21.47 -5.18
CA PHE A 15 21.33 21.77 -5.32
C PHE A 15 20.50 20.50 -5.59
N LEU A 16 20.95 19.62 -6.49
CA LEU A 16 20.28 18.34 -6.77
C LEU A 16 20.26 17.43 -5.54
N PHE A 17 21.36 17.40 -4.78
CA PHE A 17 21.45 16.64 -3.53
C PHE A 17 20.49 17.18 -2.45
N LEU A 18 20.45 18.50 -2.24
CA LEU A 18 19.53 19.14 -1.31
C LEU A 18 18.06 18.91 -1.67
N PHE A 19 17.72 19.00 -2.96
CA PHE A 19 16.37 18.72 -3.45
C PHE A 19 15.96 17.25 -3.21
N SER A 20 16.90 16.32 -3.43
CA SER A 20 16.69 14.88 -3.18
C SER A 20 16.40 14.59 -1.70
N ILE A 21 17.13 15.25 -0.79
CA ILE A 21 16.92 15.11 0.67
C ILE A 21 15.54 15.66 1.08
N SER A 22 15.14 16.82 0.55
CA SER A 22 13.84 17.42 0.86
C SER A 22 12.67 16.53 0.45
N TRP A 23 12.75 15.87 -0.71
CA TRP A 23 11.74 14.91 -1.15
C TRP A 23 11.65 13.68 -0.25
N ALA A 24 12.79 13.08 0.11
CA ALA A 24 12.81 11.93 1.02
C ALA A 24 12.18 12.27 2.38
N ALA A 25 12.53 13.41 2.97
CA ALA A 25 11.95 13.86 4.23
C ALA A 25 10.43 14.13 4.12
N SER A 26 9.97 14.70 3.01
CA SER A 26 8.54 14.94 2.81
C SER A 26 7.73 13.64 2.71
N ALA A 27 8.26 12.62 2.03
CA ALA A 27 7.61 11.32 1.91
C ALA A 27 7.50 10.60 3.27
N ASP A 28 8.54 10.69 4.09
CA ASP A 28 8.55 10.13 5.45
C ASP A 28 7.49 10.80 6.36
N HIS A 29 7.36 12.13 6.28
CA HIS A 29 6.29 12.85 6.99
C HIS A 29 4.89 12.46 6.51
N THR A 30 4.67 12.27 5.20
CA THR A 30 3.36 11.83 4.68
C THR A 30 2.95 10.44 5.16
N HIS A 31 3.92 9.57 5.42
CA HIS A 31 3.70 8.22 5.96
C HIS A 31 3.19 8.27 7.41
N GLU A 32 3.90 8.97 8.30
CA GLU A 32 3.52 9.08 9.71
C GLU A 32 2.17 9.81 9.89
N ASP A 33 1.94 10.87 9.10
CA ASP A 33 0.68 11.60 9.11
C ASP A 33 -0.50 10.70 8.66
N PHE A 34 -0.28 9.83 7.67
CA PHE A 34 -1.27 8.84 7.25
C PHE A 34 -1.60 7.85 8.37
N LEU A 35 -0.59 7.27 9.03
CA LEU A 35 -0.80 6.34 10.13
C LEU A 35 -1.55 6.99 11.29
N GLN A 36 -1.20 8.24 11.62
CA GLN A 36 -1.90 9.03 12.62
C GLN A 36 -3.36 9.29 12.22
N CYS A 37 -3.61 9.71 10.97
CA CYS A 37 -4.95 9.93 10.45
C CYS A 37 -5.81 8.68 10.56
N LEU A 38 -5.25 7.53 10.19
CA LEU A 38 -5.97 6.26 10.17
C LEU A 38 -6.30 5.78 11.59
N SER A 39 -5.37 5.97 12.54
CA SER A 39 -5.60 5.71 13.97
C SER A 39 -6.77 6.53 14.53
N LEU A 40 -6.90 7.80 14.13
CA LEU A 40 -7.98 8.70 14.57
C LEU A 40 -9.36 8.33 13.97
N HIS A 41 -9.39 7.72 12.79
CA HIS A 41 -10.64 7.31 12.12
C HIS A 41 -11.02 5.84 12.40
N SER A 42 -10.16 5.10 13.12
CA SER A 42 -10.49 3.78 13.62
C SER A 42 -11.33 3.90 14.88
N GLN A 43 -12.43 3.15 14.96
CA GLN A 43 -13.23 3.07 16.19
C GLN A 43 -12.47 2.41 17.36
N ASN A 44 -11.36 1.71 17.07
CA ASN A 44 -10.49 1.13 18.08
C ASN A 44 -9.03 1.10 17.58
N SER A 45 -8.14 1.88 18.20
CA SER A 45 -6.71 1.95 17.82
C SER A 45 -5.99 0.60 17.96
N THR A 46 -6.45 -0.28 18.85
CA THR A 46 -5.92 -1.64 19.02
C THR A 46 -6.36 -2.60 17.92
N SER A 47 -7.43 -2.26 17.20
CA SER A 47 -7.92 -3.05 16.05
C SER A 47 -7.14 -2.70 14.79
N ILE A 48 -6.85 -1.41 14.59
CA ILE A 48 -6.21 -0.96 13.34
C ILE A 48 -4.75 -1.44 13.22
N SER A 49 -4.01 -1.54 14.33
CA SER A 49 -2.64 -2.05 14.32
C SER A 49 -2.54 -3.53 13.89
N LYS A 50 -3.62 -4.30 14.00
CA LYS A 50 -3.67 -5.71 13.58
C LYS A 50 -3.83 -5.86 12.07
N VAL A 51 -4.35 -4.83 11.40
CA VAL A 51 -4.60 -4.81 9.96
C VAL A 51 -3.60 -3.94 9.21
N LEU A 52 -2.57 -3.42 9.89
CA LEU A 52 -1.55 -2.54 9.33
C LEU A 52 -0.19 -3.20 9.35
N TYR A 53 0.48 -3.19 8.20
CA TYR A 53 1.84 -3.68 8.05
C TYR A 53 2.71 -2.63 7.38
N THR A 54 3.77 -2.25 8.07
CA THR A 54 4.83 -1.35 7.61
C THR A 54 6.14 -2.15 7.48
N PRO A 55 7.17 -1.65 6.77
CA PRO A 55 8.47 -2.32 6.70
C PRO A 55 9.12 -2.66 8.05
N ASN A 56 8.69 -2.03 9.14
CA ASN A 56 9.15 -2.33 10.50
C ASN A 56 8.54 -3.61 11.10
N ASN A 57 7.42 -4.10 10.54
CA ASN A 57 6.77 -5.33 10.99
C ASN A 57 7.45 -6.57 10.35
N THR A 58 7.77 -7.58 11.16
CA THR A 58 8.33 -8.85 10.65
C THR A 58 7.39 -9.59 9.69
N SER A 59 6.08 -9.37 9.81
CA SER A 59 5.05 -9.92 8.92
C SER A 59 4.88 -9.16 7.61
N TYR A 60 5.52 -8.01 7.41
CA TYR A 60 5.33 -7.19 6.22
C TYR A 60 5.68 -7.92 4.93
N LEU A 61 6.88 -8.52 4.85
CA LEU A 61 7.30 -9.24 3.65
C LEU A 61 6.42 -10.48 3.39
N PRO A 62 6.15 -11.37 4.37
CA PRO A 62 5.23 -12.47 4.17
C PRO A 62 3.84 -12.05 3.64
N ILE A 63 3.27 -10.96 4.16
CA ILE A 63 1.97 -10.44 3.70
C ILE A 63 2.07 -9.83 2.29
N LEU A 64 3.14 -9.10 2.00
CA LEU A 64 3.37 -8.54 0.67
C LEU A 64 3.48 -9.66 -0.37
N GLU A 65 4.29 -10.68 -0.09
CA GLU A 65 4.65 -11.75 -1.04
C GLU A 65 3.55 -12.79 -1.21
N PHE A 66 2.67 -12.97 -0.22
CA PHE A 66 1.62 -14.00 -0.21
C PHE A 66 0.82 -14.09 -1.52
N SER A 67 0.45 -12.95 -2.11
CA SER A 67 -0.36 -12.88 -3.34
C SER A 67 0.37 -12.22 -4.52
N ILE A 68 1.71 -12.21 -4.53
CA ILE A 68 2.48 -11.87 -5.74
C ILE A 68 2.48 -13.08 -6.67
N GLN A 69 1.59 -13.08 -7.65
CA GLN A 69 1.42 -14.20 -8.58
C GLN A 69 2.47 -14.19 -9.71
N ASN A 70 2.93 -13.01 -10.13
CA ASN A 70 3.99 -12.89 -11.13
C ASN A 70 5.33 -12.55 -10.46
N LEU A 71 6.19 -13.57 -10.32
CA LEU A 71 7.47 -13.47 -9.60
C LEU A 71 8.49 -12.50 -10.22
N ARG A 72 8.26 -12.00 -11.45
CA ARG A 72 9.03 -10.88 -12.03
C ARG A 72 9.05 -9.67 -11.09
N PHE A 73 7.99 -9.49 -10.31
CA PHE A 73 7.81 -8.37 -9.37
C PHE A 73 8.17 -8.72 -7.92
N SER A 74 8.78 -9.87 -7.67
CA SER A 74 9.21 -10.27 -6.32
C SER A 74 10.67 -9.91 -6.03
N SER A 75 11.33 -9.15 -6.91
CA SER A 75 12.74 -8.81 -6.76
C SER A 75 12.99 -7.78 -5.64
N ALA A 76 14.22 -7.78 -5.10
CA ALA A 76 14.65 -6.76 -4.14
C ALA A 76 14.53 -5.32 -4.69
N THR A 77 14.72 -5.16 -6.01
CA THR A 77 14.65 -3.86 -6.72
C THR A 77 13.23 -3.42 -7.04
N THR A 78 12.23 -4.29 -6.92
CA THR A 78 10.83 -3.90 -7.15
C THR A 78 10.38 -2.93 -6.04
N PRO A 79 9.81 -1.76 -6.40
CA PRO A 79 9.27 -0.81 -5.43
C PRO A 79 8.26 -1.47 -4.50
N LYS A 80 8.34 -1.13 -3.20
CA LYS A 80 7.50 -1.73 -2.16
C LYS A 80 6.57 -0.67 -1.57
N PRO A 81 5.35 -1.05 -1.14
CA PRO A 81 4.42 -0.10 -0.54
C PRO A 81 4.94 0.41 0.81
N LEU A 82 4.63 1.66 1.14
CA LEU A 82 4.91 2.22 2.47
C LEU A 82 4.12 1.49 3.56
N VAL A 83 2.87 1.12 3.25
CA VAL A 83 1.95 0.45 4.16
C VAL A 83 1.11 -0.57 3.40
N ILE A 84 0.79 -1.68 4.04
CA ILE A 84 -0.24 -2.62 3.60
C ILE A 84 -1.36 -2.60 4.64
N VAL A 85 -2.57 -2.35 4.19
CA VAL A 85 -3.79 -2.42 5.01
C VAL A 85 -4.55 -3.67 4.63
N THR A 86 -4.95 -4.51 5.58
CA THR A 86 -5.77 -5.73 5.36
C THR A 86 -7.14 -5.62 6.06
N PRO A 87 -8.09 -4.82 5.54
CA PRO A 87 -9.35 -4.53 6.21
C PRO A 87 -10.16 -5.77 6.61
N LEU A 88 -10.70 -5.77 7.83
CA LEU A 88 -11.70 -6.73 8.31
C LEU A 88 -13.13 -6.21 8.07
N HIS A 89 -13.29 -4.89 7.97
CA HIS A 89 -14.59 -4.24 7.75
C HIS A 89 -14.50 -3.12 6.70
N GLU A 90 -15.63 -2.83 6.04
CA GLU A 90 -15.73 -1.78 5.01
C GLU A 90 -15.37 -0.38 5.54
N SER A 91 -15.60 -0.12 6.83
CA SER A 91 -15.23 1.14 7.48
C SER A 91 -13.72 1.41 7.45
N GLU A 92 -12.89 0.37 7.51
CA GLU A 92 -11.43 0.51 7.45
C GLU A 92 -10.98 0.85 6.01
N ILE A 93 -11.71 0.40 4.98
CA ILE A 93 -11.50 0.84 3.60
C ILE A 93 -11.81 2.34 3.47
N GLN A 94 -12.96 2.78 4.02
CA GLN A 94 -13.37 4.19 3.99
C GLN A 94 -12.34 5.10 4.66
N ALA A 95 -11.87 4.71 5.86
CA ALA A 95 -10.85 5.44 6.60
C ALA A 95 -9.53 5.49 5.83
N THR A 96 -9.12 4.38 5.22
CA THR A 96 -7.92 4.32 4.39
C THR A 96 -8.02 5.29 3.21
N ILE A 97 -9.10 5.23 2.43
CA ILE A 97 -9.33 6.13 1.28
C ILE A 97 -9.28 7.60 1.73
N TYR A 98 -9.95 7.93 2.83
CA TYR A 98 -9.96 9.28 3.36
C TYR A 98 -8.54 9.77 3.70
N CYS A 99 -7.80 8.99 4.47
CA CYS A 99 -6.45 9.35 4.91
C CYS A 99 -5.45 9.38 3.75
N SER A 100 -5.52 8.44 2.82
CA SER A 100 -4.67 8.45 1.62
C SER A 100 -4.89 9.72 0.80
N LYS A 101 -6.16 10.10 0.57
CA LYS A 101 -6.50 11.33 -0.15
C LYS A 101 -6.00 12.57 0.59
N LYS A 102 -6.16 12.61 1.91
CA LYS A 102 -5.72 13.74 2.74
C LYS A 102 -4.21 13.95 2.68
N HIS A 103 -3.43 12.88 2.63
CA HIS A 103 -1.97 12.91 2.68
C HIS A 103 -1.29 12.64 1.31
N GLY A 104 -2.05 12.61 0.22
CA GLY A 104 -1.52 12.49 -1.14
C GLY A 104 -0.88 11.13 -1.46
N LEU A 105 -1.26 10.07 -0.74
CA LEU A 105 -0.73 8.72 -0.97
C LEU A 105 -1.53 7.99 -2.04
N GLN A 106 -0.82 7.35 -2.98
CA GLN A 106 -1.46 6.52 -3.99
C GLN A 106 -1.90 5.18 -3.38
N ILE A 107 -3.11 4.74 -3.73
CA ILE A 107 -3.64 3.43 -3.36
C ILE A 107 -3.45 2.47 -4.54
N ARG A 108 -2.92 1.27 -4.25
CA ARG A 108 -3.10 0.08 -5.08
C ARG A 108 -4.08 -0.85 -4.36
N VAL A 109 -5.08 -1.35 -5.08
CA VAL A 109 -6.07 -2.26 -4.53
C VAL A 109 -5.72 -3.68 -4.95
N ARG A 110 -5.65 -4.60 -3.98
CA ARG A 110 -5.31 -5.99 -4.22
C ARG A 110 -6.39 -6.90 -3.64
N SER A 111 -6.90 -7.79 -4.48
CA SER A 111 -7.68 -8.97 -4.07
C SER A 111 -6.76 -10.19 -4.20
N GLY A 112 -6.93 -11.05 -5.21
CA GLY A 112 -6.09 -12.24 -5.41
C GLY A 112 -4.68 -12.01 -5.96
N GLY A 113 -4.35 -10.78 -6.38
CA GLY A 113 -3.00 -10.43 -6.86
C GLY A 113 -2.59 -11.02 -8.22
N HIS A 114 -3.55 -11.45 -9.04
CA HIS A 114 -3.33 -12.04 -10.36
C HIS A 114 -3.06 -11.03 -11.50
N ASP A 115 -2.79 -9.77 -11.18
CA ASP A 115 -2.45 -8.77 -12.20
C ASP A 115 -1.11 -9.14 -12.88
N TYR A 116 -1.13 -9.36 -14.19
CA TYR A 116 0.05 -9.80 -14.94
C TYR A 116 1.17 -8.75 -15.00
N GLU A 117 0.83 -7.49 -14.83
CA GLU A 117 1.76 -6.36 -14.80
C GLU A 117 2.02 -5.85 -13.37
N GLY A 118 1.56 -6.60 -12.35
CA GLY A 118 1.78 -6.28 -10.95
C GLY A 118 1.14 -4.97 -10.49
N LEU A 119 0.17 -4.43 -11.23
CA LEU A 119 -0.39 -3.09 -10.97
C LEU A 119 -1.16 -2.99 -9.64
N SER A 120 -1.50 -4.12 -9.03
CA SER A 120 -2.15 -4.19 -7.71
C SER A 120 -1.16 -4.15 -6.53
N TYR A 121 0.15 -4.28 -6.78
CA TYR A 121 1.17 -4.32 -5.72
C TYR A 121 2.50 -3.62 -6.09
N VAL A 122 2.58 -2.97 -7.26
CA VAL A 122 3.74 -2.18 -7.70
C VAL A 122 3.29 -0.78 -8.13
N SER A 123 4.09 0.22 -7.77
CA SER A 123 3.99 1.57 -8.31
C SER A 123 5.35 2.25 -8.42
N GLU A 124 5.46 3.20 -9.34
CA GLU A 124 6.65 4.04 -9.51
C GLU A 124 6.71 5.22 -8.54
N ILE A 125 5.58 5.55 -7.91
CA ILE A 125 5.48 6.62 -6.90
C ILE A 125 5.13 6.03 -5.53
N PRO A 126 5.41 6.74 -4.42
CA PRO A 126 5.04 6.26 -3.08
C PRO A 126 3.56 5.88 -3.00
N PHE A 127 3.30 4.67 -2.50
CA PHE A 127 1.98 4.08 -2.51
C PHE A 127 1.78 3.17 -1.31
N LEU A 128 0.52 2.81 -1.07
CA LEU A 128 0.11 1.78 -0.14
C LEU A 128 -0.77 0.75 -0.84
N ILE A 129 -0.88 -0.43 -0.25
CA ILE A 129 -1.79 -1.47 -0.71
C ILE A 129 -2.99 -1.53 0.24
N VAL A 130 -4.19 -1.54 -0.32
CA VAL A 130 -5.40 -2.03 0.35
C VAL A 130 -5.62 -3.46 -0.12
N ASP A 131 -5.28 -4.41 0.75
CA ASP A 131 -5.36 -5.84 0.48
C ASP A 131 -6.66 -6.41 1.08
N LEU A 132 -7.55 -6.85 0.21
CA LEU A 132 -8.92 -7.21 0.56
C LEU A 132 -9.06 -8.68 0.96
N ILE A 133 -7.95 -9.40 1.15
CA ILE A 133 -7.91 -10.84 1.45
C ILE A 133 -8.82 -11.30 2.61
N ASN A 134 -9.08 -10.44 3.60
CA ASN A 134 -9.93 -10.77 4.74
C ASN A 134 -11.44 -10.60 4.45
N LEU A 135 -11.82 -9.85 3.42
CA LEU A 135 -13.21 -9.62 3.01
C LEU A 135 -13.61 -10.68 1.98
N ARG A 136 -13.92 -11.90 2.46
CA ARG A 136 -14.13 -13.09 1.62
C ARG A 136 -15.41 -13.86 1.92
N SER A 137 -16.43 -13.22 2.50
CA SER A 137 -17.71 -13.88 2.70
C SER A 137 -18.40 -14.19 1.38
N ILE A 138 -19.06 -15.34 1.33
CA ILE A 138 -19.87 -15.79 0.19
C ILE A 138 -21.24 -16.20 0.74
N ASN A 139 -22.30 -15.68 0.15
CA ASN A 139 -23.68 -16.03 0.46
C ASN A 139 -24.41 -16.41 -0.82
N VAL A 140 -24.81 -17.68 -0.95
CA VAL A 140 -25.49 -18.22 -2.12
C VAL A 140 -26.99 -18.35 -1.82
N ASP A 141 -27.80 -17.70 -2.64
CA ASP A 141 -29.25 -17.83 -2.65
C ASP A 141 -29.65 -18.77 -3.79
N VAL A 142 -29.90 -20.03 -3.44
CA VAL A 142 -30.25 -21.10 -4.39
C VAL A 142 -31.64 -20.89 -4.98
N GLU A 143 -32.59 -20.38 -4.19
CA GLU A 143 -33.97 -20.14 -4.64
C GLU A 143 -34.00 -19.10 -5.76
N ASN A 144 -33.23 -18.03 -5.59
CA ASN A 144 -33.13 -16.95 -6.57
C ASN A 144 -31.99 -17.12 -7.58
N SER A 145 -31.18 -18.17 -7.47
CA SER A 145 -30.00 -18.42 -8.32
C SER A 145 -29.02 -17.24 -8.36
N THR A 146 -28.75 -16.63 -7.19
CA THR A 146 -27.80 -15.51 -7.06
C THR A 146 -26.77 -15.77 -5.97
N ALA A 147 -25.65 -15.05 -6.00
CA ALA A 147 -24.67 -15.08 -4.93
C ALA A 147 -24.11 -13.69 -4.65
N TRP A 148 -23.92 -13.38 -3.37
CA TRP A 148 -23.14 -12.22 -2.91
C TRP A 148 -21.75 -12.70 -2.52
N VAL A 149 -20.73 -12.17 -3.20
CA VAL A 149 -19.34 -12.59 -3.05
C VAL A 149 -18.51 -11.36 -2.72
N GLN A 150 -17.86 -11.36 -1.56
CA GLN A 150 -16.92 -10.29 -1.24
C GLN A 150 -15.64 -10.43 -2.07
N THR A 151 -15.07 -9.30 -2.40
CA THR A 151 -13.96 -9.15 -3.35
C THR A 151 -12.69 -9.93 -3.00
N GLY A 152 -12.43 -10.22 -1.73
CA GLY A 152 -11.28 -11.02 -1.30
C GLY A 152 -11.44 -12.53 -1.51
N ALA A 153 -12.66 -13.00 -1.79
CA ALA A 153 -12.89 -14.41 -2.08
C ALA A 153 -12.29 -14.80 -3.44
N THR A 154 -11.61 -15.93 -3.48
CA THR A 154 -11.11 -16.53 -4.70
C THR A 154 -12.24 -17.22 -5.46
N ILE A 155 -12.07 -17.38 -6.77
CA ILE A 155 -13.03 -18.13 -7.59
C ILE A 155 -13.12 -19.61 -7.15
N GLY A 156 -12.05 -20.17 -6.58
CA GLY A 156 -12.05 -21.51 -6.02
C GLY A 156 -12.94 -21.65 -4.78
N GLU A 157 -12.94 -20.65 -3.90
CA GLU A 157 -13.88 -20.59 -2.76
C GLU A 157 -15.33 -20.44 -3.26
N LEU A 158 -15.57 -19.65 -4.30
CA LEU A 158 -16.91 -19.53 -4.90
C LEU A 158 -17.39 -20.85 -5.52
N TYR A 159 -16.55 -21.54 -6.29
CA TYR A 159 -16.92 -22.83 -6.89
C TYR A 159 -17.18 -23.94 -5.87
N TYR A 160 -16.69 -23.78 -4.64
CA TYR A 160 -16.91 -24.74 -3.57
C TYR A 160 -18.30 -24.61 -2.92
N GLN A 161 -18.90 -23.41 -2.94
CA GLN A 161 -20.22 -23.14 -2.35
C GLN A 161 -21.35 -23.65 -3.23
#